data_AF-A0A534WNN2-F1
#
_entry.id   AF-A0A534WNN2-F1
#
_cell.length_a   1.000
_cell.length_b   1.000
_cell.length_c   1.000
_cell.angle_alpha   90.00
_cell.angle_beta   90.00
_cell.angle_gamma   90.00
#
_symmetry.space_group_name_H-M   'P 1'
#
loop_
_entity.id
_entity.type
_entity.pdbx_description
1 polymer ?
#
loop_
_entity_poly.entity_id
_entity_poly.type
_entity_poly.pdbx_seq_one_letter_code
_entity_poly.pdbx_strand_id
1 'polypeptide(L)'
;MRLELVAFDLYGTLLDVSGLAKRLEPYAGPQAADLLSNWRKAQLERTWREKAYEPFDVVTARALEEVAPRLDAQTRQRMCETWLSLPAFPDARTALESLRKARVRRAVLSNGTPTMIRAALAAVDLDVDEVFSADDVRAYKPDPSVYALLDRERTLFVSANGWDAEGAKRSGLTVAWIDRGTPPPGLAPDLRVHSLAEFAAAVWRDQGVRVVKGTELDPNTAQTPGMTRAAAITHARAGAEKIWAGTVIIHANARTG
;
A
#
# COMPACT_ATOMS: atom_id res chain seq x y z
N MET A 1 -5.36 14.38 -10.49
CA MET A 1 -6.12 13.49 -9.58
C MET A 1 -5.57 13.71 -8.19
N ARG A 2 -6.41 13.82 -7.14
CA ARG A 2 -5.91 13.92 -5.76
C ARG A 2 -6.17 12.57 -5.10
N LEU A 3 -5.11 11.81 -4.85
CA LEU A 3 -5.21 10.57 -4.09
C LEU A 3 -5.62 10.91 -2.65
N GLU A 4 -6.66 10.23 -2.16
CA GLU A 4 -7.14 10.38 -0.78
C GLU A 4 -6.71 9.20 0.10
N LEU A 5 -6.46 8.05 -0.54
CA LEU A 5 -6.10 6.80 0.11
C LEU A 5 -4.93 6.13 -0.65
N VAL A 6 -3.99 5.58 0.11
CA VAL A 6 -3.02 4.60 -0.40
C VAL A 6 -3.28 3.28 0.32
N ALA A 7 -3.70 2.26 -0.43
CA ALA A 7 -3.95 0.93 0.08
C ALA A 7 -2.77 0.01 -0.25
N PHE A 8 -2.19 -0.60 0.77
CA PHE A 8 -1.07 -1.53 0.63
C PHE A 8 -1.55 -2.97 0.71
N ASP A 9 -1.00 -3.83 -0.13
CA ASP A 9 -0.90 -5.24 0.21
C ASP A 9 -0.06 -5.44 1.49
N LEU A 10 -0.26 -6.55 2.19
CA LEU A 10 0.41 -6.81 3.47
C LEU A 10 1.61 -7.74 3.32
N TYR A 11 1.37 -9.00 2.94
CA TYR A 11 2.36 -10.06 2.96
C TYR A 11 3.27 -10.04 1.73
N GLY A 12 4.55 -9.75 1.93
CA GLY A 12 5.53 -9.54 0.86
C GLY A 12 5.65 -8.06 0.43
N THR A 13 4.74 -7.20 0.89
CA THR A 13 4.71 -5.77 0.57
C THR A 13 5.13 -4.93 1.77
N LEU A 14 4.33 -4.89 2.85
CA LEU A 14 4.70 -4.24 4.12
C LEU A 14 5.46 -5.18 5.05
N LEU A 15 5.09 -6.46 5.08
CA LEU A 15 5.72 -7.51 5.89
C LEU A 15 6.68 -8.34 5.05
N ASP A 16 7.87 -8.56 5.58
CA ASP A 16 8.93 -9.33 4.95
C ASP A 16 8.75 -10.83 5.22
N VAL A 17 8.42 -11.56 4.15
CA VAL A 17 8.23 -13.02 4.15
C VAL A 17 9.52 -13.79 3.88
N SER A 18 10.62 -13.13 3.51
CA SER A 18 11.87 -13.80 3.10
C SER A 18 12.50 -14.61 4.23
N GLY A 19 12.39 -14.14 5.47
CA GLY A 19 12.89 -14.82 6.67
C GLY A 19 11.99 -15.92 7.23
N LEU A 20 10.84 -16.19 6.59
CA LEU A 20 9.85 -17.12 7.14
C LEU A 20 10.39 -18.55 7.22
N ALA A 21 11.13 -19.03 6.22
CA ALA A 21 11.73 -20.37 6.25
C ALA A 21 12.64 -20.55 7.48
N LYS A 22 13.51 -19.56 7.74
CA LYS A 22 14.41 -19.57 8.91
C LYS A 22 13.64 -19.58 10.23
N ARG A 23 12.51 -18.87 10.31
CA ARG A 23 11.63 -18.87 11.50
C ARG A 23 10.94 -20.21 11.73
N LEU A 24 10.83 -21.04 10.69
CA LEU A 24 10.24 -22.37 10.76
C LEU A 24 11.25 -23.48 11.08
N GLU A 25 12.57 -23.21 11.00
CA GLU A 25 13.63 -24.17 11.32
C GLU A 25 13.50 -24.82 12.71
N PRO A 26 13.10 -24.12 13.80
CA PRO A 26 12.90 -24.76 15.10
C PRO A 26 11.79 -25.82 15.12
N TYR A 27 10.86 -25.79 14.16
CA TYR A 27 9.71 -26.70 14.09
C TYR A 27 9.87 -27.77 13.01
N ALA A 28 10.48 -27.39 11.88
CA ALA A 28 10.58 -28.22 10.68
C ALA A 28 12.02 -28.69 10.38
N GLY A 29 13.02 -28.20 11.10
CA GLY A 29 14.42 -28.56 10.87
C GLY A 29 14.95 -28.10 9.49
N PRO A 30 15.92 -28.81 8.90
CA PRO A 30 16.59 -28.38 7.67
C PRO A 30 15.68 -28.34 6.43
N GLN A 31 14.52 -29.00 6.49
CA GLN A 31 13.50 -29.04 5.44
C GLN A 31 12.48 -27.88 5.54
N ALA A 32 12.71 -26.89 6.41
CA ALA A 32 11.79 -25.78 6.63
C ALA A 32 11.49 -24.97 5.35
N ALA A 33 12.48 -24.77 4.48
CA ALA A 33 12.30 -24.07 3.20
C ALA A 33 11.38 -24.85 2.24
N ASP A 34 11.62 -26.15 2.08
CA ASP A 34 10.80 -27.03 1.23
C ASP A 34 9.37 -27.14 1.77
N LEU A 35 9.24 -27.27 3.10
CA LEU A 35 7.94 -27.29 3.76
C LEU A 35 7.18 -25.98 3.54
N LEU A 36 7.84 -24.83 3.71
CA LEU A 36 7.21 -23.52 3.47
C LEU A 36 6.77 -23.38 2.01
N SER A 37 7.58 -23.81 1.06
CA SER A 37 7.24 -23.79 -0.37
C SER A 37 5.98 -24.63 -0.65
N ASN A 38 5.95 -25.86 -0.15
CA ASN A 38 4.79 -26.76 -0.28
C ASN A 38 3.56 -26.20 0.44
N TRP A 39 3.74 -25.64 1.63
CA TRP A 39 2.66 -25.03 2.40
C TRP A 39 2.06 -23.84 1.67
N ARG A 40 2.90 -22.93 1.13
CA ARG A 40 2.43 -21.77 0.37
C ARG A 40 1.70 -22.20 -0.91
N LYS A 41 2.22 -23.22 -1.60
CA LYS A 41 1.54 -23.80 -2.76
C LYS A 41 0.16 -24.36 -2.38
N ALA A 42 0.07 -25.15 -1.32
CA ALA A 42 -1.20 -25.70 -0.85
C ALA A 42 -2.19 -24.62 -0.38
N GLN A 43 -1.70 -23.55 0.25
CA GLN A 43 -2.50 -22.39 0.64
C GLN A 43 -3.14 -21.72 -0.59
N LEU A 44 -2.34 -21.43 -1.63
CA LEU A 44 -2.82 -20.79 -2.87
C LEU A 44 -3.75 -21.70 -3.67
N GLU A 45 -3.44 -23.00 -3.79
CA GLU A 45 -4.32 -23.95 -4.49
C GLU A 45 -5.70 -24.03 -3.81
N ARG A 46 -5.75 -23.95 -2.48
CA ARG A 46 -7.02 -23.92 -1.73
C ARG A 46 -7.84 -22.66 -2.00
N THR A 47 -7.18 -21.52 -2.24
CA THR A 47 -7.89 -20.27 -2.60
C THR A 47 -8.41 -20.27 -4.05
N TRP A 48 -7.88 -21.14 -4.93
CA TRP A 48 -8.27 -21.21 -6.35
C TRP A 48 -9.24 -22.35 -6.69
N ARG A 49 -9.35 -23.37 -5.84
CA ARG A 49 -10.33 -24.45 -6.04
C ARG A 49 -11.75 -23.88 -5.91
N GLU A 50 -12.65 -24.28 -6.81
CA GLU A 50 -14.10 -23.98 -6.76
C GLU A 50 -14.79 -24.69 -5.58
N LYS A 51 -14.35 -24.40 -4.35
CA LYS A 51 -14.94 -24.85 -3.10
C LYS A 51 -15.58 -23.66 -2.39
N ALA A 52 -16.46 -23.93 -1.43
CA ALA A 52 -17.01 -22.89 -0.57
C ALA A 52 -15.88 -22.09 0.10
N TYR A 53 -16.03 -20.75 0.12
CA TYR A 53 -15.09 -19.86 0.80
C TYR A 53 -14.85 -20.30 2.24
N GLU A 54 -13.58 -20.35 2.63
CA GLU A 54 -13.13 -20.54 4.01
C GLU A 54 -12.24 -19.35 4.40
N PRO A 55 -12.27 -18.87 5.65
CA PRO A 55 -11.37 -17.81 6.11
C PRO A 55 -9.88 -18.18 5.94
N PHE A 56 -9.03 -17.19 5.72
CA PHE A 56 -7.63 -17.43 5.33
C PHE A 56 -6.77 -18.07 6.44
N ASP A 57 -7.09 -17.86 7.71
CA ASP A 57 -6.47 -18.57 8.83
C ASP A 57 -6.78 -20.07 8.79
N VAL A 58 -8.03 -20.43 8.50
CA VAL A 58 -8.46 -21.82 8.28
C VAL A 58 -7.76 -22.42 7.08
N VAL A 59 -7.68 -21.70 5.95
CA VAL A 59 -6.93 -22.14 4.76
C VAL A 59 -5.45 -22.38 5.11
N THR A 60 -4.84 -21.47 5.86
CA THR A 60 -3.44 -21.55 6.30
C THR A 60 -3.20 -22.78 7.17
N ALA A 61 -4.05 -23.01 8.17
CA ALA A 61 -3.92 -24.17 9.07
C ALA A 61 -4.14 -25.51 8.34
N ARG A 62 -5.16 -25.59 7.49
CA ARG A 62 -5.47 -26.82 6.73
C ARG A 62 -4.42 -27.13 5.67
N ALA A 63 -3.85 -26.11 5.04
CA ALA A 63 -2.75 -26.29 4.11
C ALA A 63 -1.53 -26.89 4.83
N LEU A 64 -1.23 -26.46 6.06
CA LEU A 64 -0.14 -27.03 6.87
C LEU A 64 -0.42 -28.49 7.26
N GLU A 65 -1.64 -28.79 7.69
CA GLU A 65 -2.06 -30.16 8.01
C GLU A 65 -1.93 -31.12 6.82
N GLU A 66 -2.25 -30.65 5.61
CA GLU A 66 -2.11 -31.43 4.37
C GLU A 66 -0.64 -31.75 4.05
N VAL A 67 0.26 -30.77 4.14
CA VAL A 67 1.66 -30.95 3.73
C VAL A 67 2.55 -31.50 4.84
N ALA A 68 2.12 -31.41 6.11
CA ALA A 68 2.86 -31.89 7.27
C ALA A 68 1.96 -32.62 8.28
N PRO A 69 1.33 -33.75 7.88
CA PRO A 69 0.34 -34.45 8.70
C PRO A 69 0.91 -35.06 10.00
N ARG A 70 2.24 -35.20 10.08
CA ARG A 70 2.95 -35.77 11.24
C ARG A 70 3.22 -34.76 12.35
N LEU A 71 3.07 -33.46 12.10
CA LEU A 71 3.23 -32.45 13.14
C LEU A 71 2.09 -32.56 14.15
N ASP A 72 2.41 -32.41 15.43
CA ASP A 72 1.38 -32.32 16.47
C ASP A 72 0.61 -30.98 16.36
N ALA A 73 -0.55 -30.90 17.02
CA ALA A 73 -1.43 -29.74 16.95
C ALA A 73 -0.77 -28.46 17.49
N GLN A 74 0.06 -28.56 18.53
CA GLN A 74 0.73 -27.40 19.14
C GLN A 74 1.80 -26.84 18.20
N THR A 75 2.60 -27.70 17.57
CA THR A 75 3.61 -27.31 16.59
C THR A 75 2.97 -26.67 15.37
N ARG A 76 1.86 -27.23 14.85
CA ARG A 76 1.10 -26.63 13.75
C ARG A 76 0.58 -25.25 14.08
N GLN A 77 0.02 -25.08 15.28
CA GLN A 77 -0.45 -23.78 15.76
C GLN A 77 0.69 -22.76 15.79
N ARG A 78 1.83 -23.10 16.41
CA ARG A 78 3.00 -22.20 16.49
C ARG A 78 3.54 -21.82 15.11
N MET A 79 3.53 -22.76 14.16
CA MET A 79 3.91 -22.46 12.78
C MET A 79 2.92 -21.51 12.11
N CYS A 80 1.61 -21.68 12.31
CA CYS A 80 0.60 -20.73 11.81
C CYS A 80 0.78 -19.33 12.42
N GLU A 81 1.08 -19.25 13.72
CA GLU A 81 1.35 -17.99 14.43
C GLU A 81 2.56 -17.24 13.87
N THR A 82 3.54 -17.91 13.23
CA THR A 82 4.67 -17.20 12.60
C THR A 82 4.26 -16.26 11.47
N TRP A 83 3.11 -16.48 10.83
CA TRP A 83 2.53 -15.57 9.84
C TRP A 83 2.00 -14.27 10.47
N LEU A 84 1.69 -14.28 11.77
CA LEU A 84 1.20 -13.13 12.51
C LEU A 84 2.34 -12.28 13.10
N SER A 85 3.59 -12.78 13.08
CA SER A 85 4.74 -12.13 13.71
C SER A 85 5.89 -11.88 12.72
N LEU A 86 5.56 -11.67 11.44
CA LEU A 86 6.55 -11.35 10.41
C LEU A 86 7.09 -9.93 10.64
N PRO A 87 8.40 -9.69 10.46
CA PRO A 87 8.95 -8.35 10.57
C PRO A 87 8.43 -7.47 9.43
N ALA A 88 8.30 -6.17 9.67
CA ALA A 88 8.08 -5.20 8.60
C ALA A 88 9.36 -5.02 7.78
N PHE A 89 9.22 -4.63 6.51
CA PHE A 89 10.37 -4.13 5.76
C PHE A 89 10.94 -2.86 6.45
N PRO A 90 12.27 -2.65 6.45
CA PRO A 90 12.90 -1.54 7.18
C PRO A 90 12.37 -0.15 6.81
N ASP A 91 11.89 0.01 5.59
CA ASP A 91 11.38 1.26 5.02
C ASP A 91 9.85 1.42 5.12
N ALA A 92 9.12 0.41 5.62
CA ALA A 92 7.66 0.43 5.69
C ALA A 92 7.11 1.51 6.62
N ARG A 93 7.67 1.63 7.84
CA ARG A 93 7.26 2.66 8.82
C ARG A 93 7.44 4.06 8.24
N THR A 94 8.63 4.33 7.68
CA THR A 94 8.96 5.63 7.10
C THR A 94 8.03 5.99 5.94
N ALA A 95 7.69 5.03 5.09
CA ALA A 95 6.76 5.24 3.99
C ALA A 95 5.35 5.60 4.50
N LEU A 96 4.80 4.82 5.45
CA LEU A 96 3.49 5.09 6.05
C LEU A 96 3.45 6.44 6.79
N GLU A 97 4.52 6.78 7.52
CA GLU A 97 4.64 8.09 8.19
C GLU A 97 4.69 9.25 7.20
N SER A 98 5.32 9.07 6.04
CA SER A 98 5.37 10.11 5.01
C SER A 98 3.97 10.42 4.48
N LEU A 99 3.15 9.39 4.23
CA LEU A 99 1.75 9.54 3.80
C LEU A 99 0.92 10.26 4.86
N ARG A 100 1.10 9.89 6.13
CA ARG A 100 0.45 10.56 7.26
C ARG A 100 0.81 12.04 7.34
N LYS A 101 2.09 12.40 7.20
CA LYS A 101 2.56 13.81 7.22
C LYS A 101 1.93 14.63 6.08
N ALA A 102 1.66 14.01 4.95
CA ALA A 102 1.00 14.64 3.82
C ALA A 102 -0.53 14.59 3.86
N ARG A 103 -1.12 14.06 4.94
CA ARG A 103 -2.58 13.92 5.11
C ARG A 103 -3.23 13.03 4.05
N VAL A 104 -2.52 12.00 3.61
CA VAL A 104 -3.07 10.92 2.78
C VAL A 104 -3.40 9.75 3.69
N ARG A 105 -4.62 9.20 3.60
CA ARG A 105 -5.01 8.04 4.40
C ARG A 105 -4.25 6.80 3.93
N ARG A 106 -3.98 5.90 4.86
CA ARG A 106 -3.25 4.64 4.63
C ARG A 106 -4.22 3.50 4.92
N ALA A 107 -4.28 2.53 4.04
CA ALA A 107 -5.03 1.31 4.28
C ALA A 107 -4.18 0.08 4.02
N VAL A 108 -4.65 -1.06 4.54
CA VAL A 108 -4.24 -2.38 4.06
C VAL A 108 -5.42 -3.02 3.32
N LEU A 109 -5.15 -3.69 2.20
CA LEU A 109 -6.06 -4.64 1.56
C LEU A 109 -5.34 -6.00 1.46
N SER A 110 -5.82 -7.03 2.16
CA SER A 110 -5.14 -8.33 2.27
C SER A 110 -6.11 -9.52 2.21
N ASN A 111 -5.61 -10.67 1.78
CA ASN A 111 -6.35 -11.95 1.85
C ASN A 111 -6.55 -12.44 3.29
N GLY A 112 -5.74 -11.98 4.26
CA GLY A 112 -5.88 -12.36 5.66
C GLY A 112 -7.21 -11.89 6.26
N THR A 113 -7.72 -12.60 7.27
CA THR A 113 -8.93 -12.16 8.00
C THR A 113 -8.67 -10.84 8.73
N PRO A 114 -9.71 -10.06 9.10
CA PRO A 114 -9.52 -8.81 9.84
C PRO A 114 -8.68 -8.99 11.11
N THR A 115 -8.88 -10.09 11.84
CA THR A 115 -8.09 -10.44 13.03
C THR A 115 -6.63 -10.71 12.70
N MET A 116 -6.35 -11.48 11.64
CA MET A 116 -4.98 -11.74 11.20
C MET A 116 -4.24 -10.45 10.82
N ILE A 117 -4.90 -9.58 10.03
CA ILE A 117 -4.29 -8.34 9.55
C ILE A 117 -3.95 -7.44 10.74
N ARG A 118 -4.89 -7.24 11.68
CA ARG A 118 -4.68 -6.40 12.86
C ARG A 118 -3.59 -6.95 13.77
N ALA A 119 -3.57 -8.26 14.00
CA ALA A 119 -2.52 -8.91 14.79
C ALA A 119 -1.14 -8.71 14.15
N ALA A 120 -1.03 -8.90 12.84
CA ALA A 120 0.23 -8.76 12.12
C ALA A 120 0.74 -7.31 12.12
N LEU A 121 -0.14 -6.32 11.96
CA LEU A 121 0.21 -4.90 12.04
C LEU A 121 0.65 -4.50 13.47
N ALA A 122 -0.08 -4.96 14.49
CA ALA A 122 0.25 -4.69 15.89
C ALA A 122 1.61 -5.29 16.30
N ALA A 123 1.95 -6.48 15.81
CA ALA A 123 3.22 -7.14 16.12
C ALA A 123 4.47 -6.38 15.65
N VAL A 124 4.31 -5.42 14.74
CA VAL A 124 5.40 -4.59 14.18
C VAL A 124 5.17 -3.09 14.39
N ASP A 125 4.21 -2.72 15.23
CA ASP A 125 3.80 -1.34 15.52
C ASP A 125 3.56 -0.51 14.23
N LEU A 126 2.95 -1.12 13.20
CA LEU A 126 2.53 -0.41 12.00
C LEU A 126 1.07 0.00 12.13
N ASP A 127 0.83 1.30 11.97
CA ASP A 127 -0.49 1.91 12.06
C ASP A 127 -1.00 2.32 10.68
N VAL A 128 -2.29 2.07 10.44
CA VAL A 128 -3.02 2.43 9.21
C VAL A 128 -4.43 2.89 9.59
N ASP A 129 -5.00 3.77 8.78
CA ASP A 129 -6.31 4.37 9.06
C ASP A 129 -7.46 3.37 8.80
N GLU A 130 -7.28 2.47 7.82
CA GLU A 130 -8.31 1.51 7.39
C GLU A 130 -7.72 0.12 7.11
N VAL A 131 -8.51 -0.93 7.35
CA VAL A 131 -8.16 -2.33 7.06
C VAL A 131 -9.31 -2.94 6.26
N PHE A 132 -9.01 -3.37 5.04
CA PHE A 132 -9.89 -4.09 4.14
C PHE A 132 -9.45 -5.56 4.06
N SER A 133 -10.37 -6.48 4.26
CA SER A 133 -10.09 -7.91 4.17
C SER A 133 -10.85 -8.53 3.01
N ALA A 134 -10.21 -9.45 2.29
CA ALA A 134 -10.91 -10.27 1.30
C ALA A 134 -12.03 -11.14 1.92
N ASP A 135 -11.97 -11.37 3.24
CA ASP A 135 -13.02 -12.03 4.04
C ASP A 135 -14.36 -11.29 3.98
N ASP A 136 -14.33 -9.95 3.85
CA ASP A 136 -15.54 -9.12 3.77
C ASP A 136 -16.38 -9.41 2.51
N VAL A 137 -15.75 -9.91 1.44
CA VAL A 137 -16.40 -10.28 0.18
C VAL A 137 -16.38 -11.78 -0.08
N ARG A 138 -15.87 -12.58 0.85
CA ARG A 138 -15.78 -14.05 0.74
C ARG A 138 -15.12 -14.52 -0.56
N ALA A 139 -14.09 -13.80 -0.98
CA ALA A 139 -13.28 -14.11 -2.15
C ALA A 139 -11.79 -13.90 -1.82
N TYR A 140 -10.91 -14.24 -2.75
CA TYR A 140 -9.47 -14.04 -2.61
C TYR A 140 -8.95 -13.22 -3.77
N LYS A 141 -7.97 -12.35 -3.54
CA LYS A 141 -7.20 -11.74 -4.62
C LYS A 141 -6.68 -12.87 -5.55
N PRO A 142 -6.69 -12.70 -6.89
CA PRO A 142 -7.00 -11.47 -7.64
C PRO A 142 -8.48 -11.32 -8.07
N ASP A 143 -9.44 -11.88 -7.33
CA ASP A 143 -10.86 -11.68 -7.64
C ASP A 143 -11.24 -10.18 -7.63
N PRO A 144 -11.92 -9.65 -8.67
CA PRO A 144 -12.29 -8.25 -8.77
C PRO A 144 -13.11 -7.71 -7.60
N SER A 145 -13.91 -8.56 -6.93
CA SER A 145 -14.72 -8.17 -5.78
C SER A 145 -13.88 -7.71 -4.60
N VAL A 146 -12.65 -8.22 -4.45
CA VAL A 146 -11.74 -7.82 -3.38
C VAL A 146 -11.22 -6.40 -3.61
N TYR A 147 -10.90 -6.05 -4.85
CA TYR A 147 -10.46 -4.70 -5.21
C TYR A 147 -11.60 -3.68 -5.21
N ALA A 148 -12.85 -4.14 -5.41
CA ALA A 148 -14.05 -3.30 -5.33
C ALA A 148 -14.34 -2.76 -3.92
N LEU A 149 -13.66 -3.26 -2.89
CA LEU A 149 -13.66 -2.67 -1.54
C LEU A 149 -13.03 -1.27 -1.51
N LEU A 150 -12.22 -0.92 -2.50
CA LEU A 150 -11.54 0.37 -2.60
C LEU A 150 -12.29 1.31 -3.57
N ASP A 151 -12.28 2.61 -3.27
CA ASP A 151 -12.70 3.63 -4.23
C ASP A 151 -11.62 3.78 -5.32
N ARG A 152 -11.90 3.24 -6.50
CA ARG A 152 -10.95 3.15 -7.61
C ARG A 152 -10.41 4.51 -8.09
N GLU A 153 -11.19 5.58 -7.96
CA GLU A 153 -10.81 6.91 -8.47
C GLU A 153 -9.92 7.69 -7.48
N ARG A 154 -9.97 7.29 -6.20
CA ARG A 154 -9.34 8.01 -5.08
C ARG A 154 -8.24 7.21 -4.39
N THR A 155 -8.02 5.97 -4.82
CA THR A 155 -7.08 5.04 -4.20
C THR A 155 -5.94 4.70 -5.14
N LEU A 156 -4.71 4.82 -4.63
CA LEU A 156 -3.54 4.17 -5.22
C LEU A 156 -3.28 2.87 -4.47
N PHE A 157 -3.20 1.77 -5.19
CA PHE A 157 -2.91 0.45 -4.64
C PHE A 157 -1.41 0.13 -4.78
N VAL A 158 -0.79 -0.36 -3.71
CA VAL A 158 0.64 -0.69 -3.66
C VAL A 158 0.84 -2.16 -3.38
N SER A 159 1.58 -2.87 -4.22
CA SER A 159 1.94 -4.27 -3.99
C SER A 159 3.33 -4.59 -4.51
N ALA A 160 4.06 -5.47 -3.83
CA ALA A 160 5.28 -6.10 -4.35
C ALA A 160 4.98 -7.42 -5.09
N ASN A 161 3.75 -7.91 -4.98
CA ASN A 161 3.30 -9.13 -5.63
C ASN A 161 2.78 -8.80 -7.05
N GLY A 162 3.48 -9.25 -8.10
CA GLY A 162 3.09 -8.91 -9.48
C GLY A 162 1.68 -9.37 -9.86
N TRP A 163 1.26 -10.56 -9.42
CA TRP A 163 -0.10 -11.05 -9.66
C TRP A 163 -1.18 -10.19 -8.99
N ASP A 164 -0.88 -9.59 -7.84
CA ASP A 164 -1.82 -8.73 -7.09
C ASP A 164 -1.86 -7.31 -7.67
N ALA A 165 -0.69 -6.78 -8.06
CA ALA A 165 -0.59 -5.54 -8.82
C ALA A 165 -1.37 -5.64 -10.14
N GLU A 166 -1.27 -6.77 -10.85
CA GLU A 166 -2.03 -7.03 -12.06
C GLU A 166 -3.54 -7.14 -11.79
N GLY A 167 -3.97 -7.87 -10.75
CA GLY A 167 -5.38 -7.99 -10.36
C GLY A 167 -6.02 -6.63 -10.06
N ALA A 168 -5.32 -5.79 -9.29
CA ALA A 168 -5.74 -4.42 -9.01
C ALA A 168 -5.83 -3.58 -10.29
N LYS A 169 -4.84 -3.71 -11.19
CA LYS A 169 -4.81 -2.97 -12.46
C LYS A 169 -5.97 -3.37 -13.38
N ARG A 170 -6.27 -4.67 -13.48
CA ARG A 170 -7.43 -5.20 -14.22
C ARG A 170 -8.76 -4.70 -13.65
N SER A 171 -8.80 -4.44 -12.36
CA SER A 171 -9.97 -3.89 -11.65
C SER A 171 -10.09 -2.36 -11.77
N GLY A 172 -9.17 -1.70 -12.49
CA GLY A 172 -9.22 -0.28 -12.80
C GLY A 172 -8.61 0.65 -11.73
N LEU A 173 -7.85 0.10 -10.77
CA LEU A 173 -7.11 0.90 -9.79
C LEU A 173 -5.86 1.55 -10.43
N THR A 174 -5.44 2.67 -9.85
CA THR A 174 -4.08 3.17 -10.03
C THR A 174 -3.12 2.33 -9.19
N VAL A 175 -2.06 1.79 -9.77
CA VAL A 175 -1.20 0.79 -9.14
C VAL A 175 0.26 1.24 -9.12
N ALA A 176 0.87 1.17 -7.93
CA ALA A 176 2.32 1.18 -7.76
C ALA A 176 2.81 -0.24 -7.47
N TRP A 177 3.74 -0.74 -8.28
CA TRP A 177 4.40 -2.02 -8.07
C TRP A 177 5.81 -1.81 -7.49
N ILE A 178 6.12 -2.54 -6.42
CA ILE A 178 7.44 -2.55 -5.80
C ILE A 178 8.21 -3.77 -6.31
N ASP A 179 9.15 -3.52 -7.22
CA ASP A 179 10.03 -4.53 -7.78
C ASP A 179 11.14 -4.90 -6.79
N ARG A 180 10.91 -6.01 -6.08
CA ARG A 180 11.91 -6.66 -5.21
C ARG A 180 12.50 -7.93 -5.85
N GLY A 181 12.47 -8.05 -7.17
CA GLY A 181 12.87 -9.26 -7.89
C GLY A 181 11.82 -10.39 -7.83
N THR A 182 10.58 -10.07 -7.48
CA THR A 182 9.44 -10.98 -7.61
C THR A 182 8.97 -11.05 -9.07
N PRO A 183 8.22 -12.10 -9.48
CA PRO A 183 7.64 -12.15 -10.82
C PRO A 183 6.81 -10.87 -11.12
N PRO A 184 7.10 -10.16 -12.23
CA PRO A 184 6.43 -8.89 -12.54
C PRO A 184 4.96 -9.11 -12.93
N PRO A 185 4.10 -8.08 -12.80
CA PRO A 185 2.75 -8.13 -13.37
C PRO A 185 2.82 -8.24 -14.90
N GLY A 186 1.86 -8.95 -15.51
CA GLY A 186 1.71 -9.01 -16.96
C GLY A 186 1.16 -7.70 -17.56
N LEU A 187 0.48 -6.88 -16.75
CA LEU A 187 0.06 -5.53 -17.12
C LEU A 187 0.96 -4.48 -16.46
N ALA A 188 1.34 -3.45 -17.22
CA ALA A 188 2.18 -2.39 -16.70
C ALA A 188 1.50 -1.64 -15.54
N PRO A 189 2.18 -1.46 -14.39
CA PRO A 189 1.70 -0.60 -13.31
C PRO A 189 1.81 0.87 -13.72
N ASP A 190 1.10 1.76 -13.03
CA ASP A 190 1.21 3.21 -13.23
C ASP A 190 2.53 3.77 -12.68
N LEU A 191 3.05 3.12 -11.63
CA LEU A 191 4.33 3.44 -11.02
C LEU A 191 5.11 2.14 -10.74
N ARG A 192 6.38 2.09 -11.16
CA ARG A 192 7.34 1.03 -10.78
C ARG A 192 8.43 1.65 -9.94
N VAL A 193 8.69 1.07 -8.78
CA VAL A 193 9.74 1.46 -7.82
C VAL A 193 10.36 0.21 -7.22
N HIS A 194 11.49 0.30 -6.55
CA HIS A 194 12.25 -0.85 -6.03
C HIS A 194 12.20 -0.95 -4.50
N SER A 195 11.56 0.01 -3.82
CA SER A 195 11.42 0.05 -2.37
C SER A 195 10.22 0.88 -1.93
N LEU A 196 9.80 0.74 -0.66
CA LEU A 196 8.78 1.61 -0.06
C LEU A 196 9.34 3.03 0.15
N ALA A 197 10.65 3.16 0.36
CA ALA A 197 11.33 4.46 0.40
C ALA A 197 11.26 5.20 -0.96
N GLU A 198 11.55 4.50 -2.05
CA GLU A 198 11.43 5.06 -3.41
C GLU A 198 9.98 5.36 -3.75
N PHE A 199 9.04 4.47 -3.40
CA PHE A 199 7.60 4.71 -3.50
C PHE A 199 7.22 6.04 -2.84
N ALA A 200 7.59 6.22 -1.57
CA ALA A 200 7.30 7.45 -0.84
C ALA A 200 7.85 8.67 -1.59
N ALA A 201 9.11 8.64 -2.01
CA ALA A 201 9.73 9.74 -2.75
C ALA A 201 9.04 10.04 -4.09
N ALA A 202 8.65 9.01 -4.85
CA ALA A 202 8.02 9.14 -6.16
C ALA A 202 6.60 9.72 -6.07
N VAL A 203 5.80 9.25 -5.10
CA VAL A 203 4.47 9.82 -4.85
C VAL A 203 4.56 11.31 -4.55
N TRP A 204 5.57 11.76 -3.79
CA TRP A 204 5.74 13.19 -3.53
C TRP A 204 6.21 13.97 -4.76
N ARG A 205 6.98 13.37 -5.66
CA ARG A 205 7.38 14.02 -6.91
C ARG A 205 6.18 14.28 -7.83
N ASP A 206 5.29 13.29 -7.97
CA ASP A 206 4.21 13.35 -8.96
C ASP A 206 2.87 13.83 -8.37
N GLN A 207 2.67 13.71 -7.06
CA GLN A 207 1.43 14.06 -6.35
C GLN A 207 1.66 15.10 -5.24
N GLY A 208 2.90 15.28 -4.76
CA GLY A 208 3.28 16.28 -3.76
C GLY A 208 3.78 17.61 -4.34
N VAL A 209 4.11 17.65 -5.63
CA VAL A 209 4.44 18.88 -6.36
C VAL A 209 3.22 19.32 -7.17
N ARG A 210 2.55 20.38 -6.73
CA ARG A 210 1.54 21.06 -7.54
C ARG A 210 2.26 21.95 -8.56
N VAL A 211 2.34 21.52 -9.82
CA VAL A 211 2.82 22.36 -10.92
C VAL A 211 1.79 23.46 -11.20
N VAL A 212 2.11 24.70 -10.86
CA VAL A 212 1.29 25.87 -11.20
C VAL A 212 1.78 26.43 -12.53
N LYS A 213 0.92 26.39 -13.56
CA LYS A 213 1.26 26.97 -14.87
C LYS A 213 1.37 28.49 -14.74
N GLY A 214 2.26 29.12 -15.52
CA GLY A 214 2.43 30.59 -15.48
C GLY A 214 1.15 31.39 -15.76
N THR A 215 0.14 30.77 -16.38
CA THR A 215 -1.19 31.33 -16.66
C THR A 215 -2.20 31.13 -15.52
N GLU A 216 -1.91 30.28 -14.54
CA GLU A 216 -2.81 29.92 -13.44
C GLU A 216 -2.48 30.73 -12.18
N LEU A 217 -2.64 32.05 -12.24
CA LEU A 217 -2.38 32.93 -11.10
C LEU A 217 -3.61 33.05 -10.18
N ASP A 218 -3.37 33.31 -8.89
CA ASP A 218 -4.38 33.55 -7.87
C ASP A 218 -4.47 35.04 -7.54
N PRO A 219 -5.60 35.72 -7.78
CA PRO A 219 -5.78 37.10 -7.33
C PRO A 219 -6.01 37.22 -5.82
N ASN A 220 -6.21 36.11 -5.08
CA ASN A 220 -6.39 36.09 -3.63
C ASN A 220 -5.08 36.36 -2.88
N THR A 221 -4.54 37.56 -3.09
CA THR A 221 -3.35 38.12 -2.44
C THR A 221 -3.69 39.52 -1.95
N ALA A 222 -2.95 40.03 -0.96
CA ALA A 222 -3.14 41.41 -0.50
C ALA A 222 -2.96 42.39 -1.68
N GLN A 223 -4.00 43.18 -1.97
CA GLN A 223 -4.01 44.12 -3.09
C GLN A 223 -3.56 45.52 -2.66
N THR A 224 -2.99 46.26 -3.59
CA THR A 224 -2.61 47.67 -3.40
C THR A 224 -3.43 48.53 -4.38
N PRO A 225 -4.04 49.64 -3.96
CA PRO A 225 -4.78 50.52 -4.88
C PRO A 225 -3.92 50.94 -6.08
N GLY A 226 -4.45 50.74 -7.30
CA GLY A 226 -3.72 51.01 -8.54
C GLY A 226 -2.72 49.93 -8.98
N MET A 227 -2.65 48.80 -8.28
CA MET A 227 -1.87 47.63 -8.69
C MET A 227 -2.76 46.38 -8.73
N THR A 228 -2.48 45.49 -9.65
CA THR A 228 -3.07 44.14 -9.66
C THR A 228 -1.99 43.13 -9.32
N ARG A 229 -2.16 42.43 -8.20
CA ARG A 229 -1.25 41.39 -7.73
C ARG A 229 -1.90 40.03 -7.91
N ALA A 230 -1.17 39.09 -8.50
CA ALA A 230 -1.60 37.71 -8.57
C ALA A 230 -0.39 36.78 -8.32
N ALA A 231 -0.59 35.72 -7.54
CA ALA A 231 0.47 34.79 -7.17
C ALA A 231 0.23 33.40 -7.77
N ALA A 232 1.29 32.77 -8.25
CA ALA A 232 1.25 31.37 -8.63
C ALA A 232 1.00 30.49 -7.39
N ILE A 233 1.62 30.82 -6.25
CA ILE A 233 1.52 30.06 -5.01
C ILE A 233 1.00 30.97 -3.88
N THR A 234 -0.08 30.55 -3.23
CA THR A 234 -0.66 31.18 -2.04
C THR A 234 -0.80 30.13 -0.93
N HIS A 235 -0.88 30.56 0.34
CA HIS A 235 -1.22 29.65 1.45
C HIS A 235 -2.55 28.93 1.19
N ALA A 236 -3.56 29.64 0.66
CA ALA A 236 -4.84 29.05 0.28
C ALA A 236 -4.72 27.95 -0.79
N ARG A 237 -3.72 28.03 -1.70
CA ARG A 237 -3.51 27.04 -2.77
C ARG A 237 -2.56 25.90 -2.42
N ALA A 238 -1.59 26.12 -1.53
CA ALA A 238 -0.49 25.18 -1.29
C ALA A 238 -0.11 24.99 0.19
N GLY A 239 -0.71 25.71 1.13
CA GLY A 239 -0.36 25.66 2.56
C GLY A 239 1.08 26.11 2.86
N ALA A 240 1.74 26.77 1.91
CA ALA A 240 3.13 27.21 2.03
C ALA A 240 3.21 28.65 2.56
N GLU A 241 4.07 28.89 3.55
CA GLU A 241 4.28 30.21 4.17
C GLU A 241 5.51 30.96 3.64
N LYS A 242 6.39 30.32 2.86
CA LYS A 242 7.77 30.81 2.62
C LYS A 242 8.23 30.87 1.17
N ILE A 243 7.37 30.61 0.19
CA ILE A 243 7.73 30.72 -1.24
C ILE A 243 6.69 31.58 -1.95
N TRP A 244 7.15 32.68 -2.55
CA TRP A 244 6.33 33.56 -3.38
C TRP A 244 6.87 33.58 -4.81
N ALA A 245 5.99 33.34 -5.78
CA ALA A 245 6.22 33.57 -7.19
C ALA A 245 4.92 34.13 -7.77
N GLY A 246 4.97 35.25 -8.49
CA GLY A 246 3.77 35.92 -8.98
C GLY A 246 4.08 37.06 -9.94
N THR A 247 3.02 37.69 -10.45
CA THR A 247 3.12 38.86 -11.34
C THR A 247 2.47 40.07 -10.69
N VAL A 248 3.04 41.24 -10.96
CA VAL A 248 2.50 42.53 -10.53
C VAL A 248 2.32 43.40 -11.77
N ILE A 249 1.10 43.88 -11.99
CA ILE A 249 0.79 44.86 -13.05
C ILE A 249 0.53 46.21 -12.37
N ILE A 250 1.26 47.23 -12.80
CA ILE A 250 1.18 48.60 -12.27
C ILE A 250 0.39 49.46 -13.27
N HIS A 251 -0.73 50.02 -12.83
CA HIS A 251 -1.55 50.89 -13.68
C HIS A 251 -1.01 52.31 -13.71
N ALA A 252 -1.27 53.07 -14.77
CA ALA A 252 -0.70 54.41 -14.99
C ALA A 252 -0.96 55.42 -13.85
N ASN A 253 -2.01 55.21 -13.05
CA ASN A 253 -2.39 56.07 -11.93
C ASN A 253 -2.01 55.47 -10.55
N ALA A 254 -1.16 54.45 -10.52
CA ALA A 254 -0.70 53.85 -9.27
C ALA A 254 0.05 54.88 -8.43
N ARG A 255 -0.43 55.15 -7.22
CA ARG A 255 0.29 55.98 -6.25
C ARG A 255 1.12 55.04 -5.39
N THR A 256 2.41 54.95 -5.67
CA THR A 256 3.37 54.33 -4.75
C THR A 256 3.72 55.37 -3.69
N GLY A 257 3.19 55.20 -2.49
CA GLY A 257 3.63 55.93 -1.30
C GLY A 257 4.92 55.35 -0.75
#